data_AF-A0A059LPR2-F1
#
_entry.id   AF-A0A059LPR2-F1
#
_cell.length_a   1.000
_cell.length_b   1.000
_cell.length_c   1.000
_cell.angle_alpha   90.00
_cell.angle_beta   90.00
_cell.angle_gamma   90.00
#
_symmetry.space_group_name_H-M   'P 1'
#
loop_
_entity.id
_entity.type
_entity.pdbx_description
1 polymer ?
#
loop_
_entity_poly.entity_id
_entity_poly.type
_entity_poly.pdbx_seq_one_letter_code
_entity_poly.pdbx_strand_id
1 'polypeptide(L)'
;MLSRVGAGQDDIVGDPWMFWHPVEPRLFLVCALAAEGCVLCELDATAQCRRASAKSRLSPAAAALSPDGSRLVVFGRAAAVAVYLTDSLRC
;
A
#
# COMPACT_ATOMS: atom_id res chain seq x y z
N MET A 1 13.76 -23.77 -6.94
CA MET A 1 14.99 -23.11 -6.47
C MET A 1 14.83 -21.62 -6.73
N LEU A 2 14.34 -20.85 -5.75
CA LEU A 2 14.13 -19.41 -5.88
C LEU A 2 15.17 -18.70 -5.02
N SER A 3 16.06 -17.94 -5.67
CA SER A 3 17.13 -17.21 -5.00
C SER A 3 16.55 -16.00 -4.28
N ARG A 4 16.90 -15.89 -3.00
CA ARG A 4 16.61 -14.75 -2.14
C ARG A 4 17.55 -13.62 -2.55
N VAL A 5 17.03 -12.61 -3.24
CA VAL A 5 17.77 -11.36 -3.47
C VAL A 5 17.81 -10.61 -2.14
N GLY A 6 19.02 -10.46 -1.58
CA GLY A 6 19.22 -9.79 -0.30
C GLY A 6 19.25 -8.26 -0.41
N ALA A 7 19.05 -7.65 0.76
CA ALA A 7 19.41 -6.29 1.19
C ALA A 7 18.35 -5.18 1.10
N GLY A 8 17.58 -5.13 2.19
CA GLY A 8 16.82 -4.00 2.72
C GLY A 8 16.03 -4.55 3.90
N GLN A 9 16.38 -4.21 5.13
CA GLN A 9 15.76 -4.75 6.36
C GLN A 9 14.36 -4.14 6.58
N ASP A 10 13.51 -4.24 5.57
CA ASP A 10 12.09 -3.88 5.58
C ASP A 10 11.29 -5.18 5.51
N ASP A 11 11.45 -6.02 6.53
CA ASP A 11 10.65 -7.22 6.64
C ASP A 11 9.17 -6.82 6.73
N ILE A 12 8.39 -7.26 5.74
CA ILE A 12 6.94 -7.14 5.78
C ILE A 12 6.45 -7.96 6.99
N VAL A 13 5.72 -7.30 7.88
CA VAL A 13 5.18 -7.94 9.10
C VAL A 13 3.69 -8.15 8.92
N GLY A 14 3.26 -9.41 8.87
CA GLY A 14 1.86 -9.77 8.67
C GLY A 14 1.45 -9.79 7.19
N ASP A 15 0.17 -10.04 6.96
CA ASP A 15 -0.37 -10.20 5.61
C ASP A 15 -0.60 -8.84 4.94
N PRO A 16 -0.09 -8.62 3.71
CA PRO A 16 -0.37 -7.40 2.99
C PRO A 16 -1.83 -7.39 2.50
N TRP A 17 -2.42 -6.19 2.42
CA TRP A 17 -3.74 -6.02 1.80
C TRP A 17 -3.60 -5.54 0.35
N MET A 18 -4.43 -6.10 -0.52
CA MET A 18 -4.46 -5.79 -1.93
C MET A 18 -5.83 -5.26 -2.33
N PHE A 19 -5.87 -4.14 -3.05
CA PHE A 19 -7.09 -3.53 -3.54
C PHE A 19 -6.97 -3.21 -5.02
N TRP A 20 -7.86 -3.77 -5.84
CA TRP A 20 -8.00 -3.39 -7.23
C TRP A 20 -8.79 -2.09 -7.34
N HIS A 21 -8.30 -1.14 -8.14
CA HIS A 21 -9.05 0.06 -8.45
C HIS A 21 -10.32 -0.33 -9.24
N PRO A 22 -11.50 0.22 -8.92
CA PRO A 22 -12.77 -0.23 -9.51
C PRO A 22 -12.93 0.11 -10.99
N VAL A 23 -12.19 1.11 -11.49
CA VAL A 23 -12.35 1.64 -12.86
C VAL A 23 -11.05 1.65 -13.67
N GLU A 24 -9.90 1.69 -13.01
CA GLU A 24 -8.59 1.90 -13.66
C GLU A 24 -7.75 0.64 -13.46
N PRO A 25 -6.81 0.33 -14.36
CA PRO A 25 -5.96 -0.85 -14.22
C PRO A 25 -4.84 -0.65 -13.18
N ARG A 26 -5.23 -0.41 -11.93
CA ARG A 26 -4.34 -0.07 -10.82
C ARG A 26 -4.57 -0.99 -9.65
N LEU A 27 -3.48 -1.33 -8.99
CA LEU A 27 -3.46 -2.16 -7.80
C LEU A 27 -2.80 -1.39 -6.65
N PHE A 28 -3.49 -1.31 -5.52
CA PHE A 28 -2.93 -0.80 -4.28
C PHE A 28 -2.49 -1.96 -3.40
N LEU A 29 -1.29 -1.86 -2.86
CA LEU A 29 -0.72 -2.79 -1.90
C LEU A 29 -0.43 -2.03 -0.60
N VAL A 30 -1.03 -2.47 0.50
CA VAL A 30 -0.77 -1.93 1.84
C VAL A 30 0.03 -2.96 2.63
N CYS A 31 1.25 -2.61 3.00
CA CYS A 31 2.15 -3.46 3.78
C CYS A 31 2.44 -2.83 5.13
N ALA A 32 2.45 -3.64 6.19
CA ALA A 32 3.11 -3.27 7.43
C ALA A 32 4.60 -3.62 7.34
N LEU A 33 5.47 -2.70 7.73
CA LEU A 33 6.92 -2.89 7.81
C LEU A 33 7.38 -2.79 9.26
N ALA A 34 8.24 -3.72 9.69
CA ALA A 34 8.70 -3.83 11.08
C ALA A 34 9.27 -2.53 11.65
N ALA A 35 10.05 -1.79 10.85
CA ALA A 35 10.75 -0.58 11.28
C ALA A 35 10.05 0.72 10.87
N GLU A 36 9.21 0.69 9.83
CA GLU A 36 8.71 1.92 9.18
C GLU A 36 7.20 2.15 9.35
N GLY A 37 6.47 1.19 9.93
CA GLY A 37 5.03 1.29 10.11
C GLY A 37 4.26 0.71 8.93
N CYS A 38 3.80 1.56 8.02
CA CYS A 38 2.96 1.21 6.87
C CYS A 38 3.53 1.79 5.58
N VAL A 39 3.55 0.99 4.53
CA VAL A 39 3.80 1.44 3.16
C VAL A 39 2.59 1.13 2.30
N LEU A 40 2.07 2.17 1.66
CA LEU A 40 1.15 2.05 0.54
C LEU A 40 1.97 2.10 -0.74
N CYS A 41 1.85 1.07 -1.58
CA CYS A 41 2.39 1.04 -2.93
C CYS A 41 1.24 1.06 -3.93
N GLU A 42 1.40 1.86 -4.98
CA GLU A 42 0.53 1.84 -6.14
C GLU A 42 1.26 1.24 -7.33
N LEU A 43 0.63 0.25 -7.96
CA LEU A 43 1.14 -0.46 -9.12
C LEU A 43 0.21 -0.24 -10.32
N ASP A 44 0.80 0.09 -11.47
CA ASP A 44 0.13 0.00 -12.76
C ASP A 44 0.09 -1.47 -13.20
N ALA A 45 -1.11 -2.03 -13.35
CA ALA A 45 -1.26 -3.44 -13.72
C ALA A 45 -0.95 -3.68 -15.21
N THR A 46 -1.03 -2.66 -16.06
CA THR A 46 -0.72 -2.76 -17.50
C THR A 46 0.76 -2.57 -17.78
N ALA A 47 1.36 -1.51 -17.22
CA ALA A 47 2.77 -1.21 -17.39
C ALA A 47 3.67 -2.05 -16.47
N GLN A 48 3.09 -2.82 -15.55
CA GLN A 48 3.80 -3.63 -14.54
C GLN A 48 4.84 -2.84 -13.75
N CYS A 49 4.56 -1.56 -13.49
CA CYS A 49 5.48 -0.64 -12.84
C CYS A 49 4.87 -0.05 -11.56
N ARG A 50 5.74 0.34 -10.63
CA ARG A 50 5.30 1.07 -9.43
C ARG A 50 5.10 2.55 -9.80
N ARG A 51 3.87 3.05 -9.67
CA ARG A 51 3.53 4.46 -9.93
C ARG A 51 3.91 5.34 -8.76
N ALA A 52 3.66 4.89 -7.54
CA ALA A 52 3.97 5.65 -6.34
C ALA A 52 4.09 4.80 -5.07
N SER A 53 4.62 5.42 -4.02
CA SER A 53 4.60 4.88 -2.67
C SER A 53 4.42 5.98 -1.64
N ALA A 54 3.62 5.73 -0.62
CA ALA A 54 3.49 6.60 0.55
C ALA A 54 3.86 5.81 1.81
N LYS A 55 4.70 6.40 2.66
CA LYS A 55 5.09 5.83 3.95
C LYS A 55 4.33 6.52 5.07
N SER A 56 3.93 5.77 6.08
CA SER A 56 3.37 6.32 7.31
C SER A 56 3.87 5.53 8.52
N ARG A 57 4.10 6.22 9.63
CA ARG A 57 4.52 5.60 10.89
C ARG A 57 3.41 4.81 11.59
N LEU A 58 2.20 4.77 11.02
CA LEU A 58 1.11 3.99 11.57
C LEU A 58 1.38 2.49 11.40
N SER A 59 1.12 1.72 12.44
CA SER A 59 1.06 0.25 12.35
C SER A 59 -0.36 -0.13 11.91
N PRO A 60 -0.56 -0.61 10.68
CA PRO A 60 -1.90 -0.79 10.14
C PRO A 60 -2.57 -2.02 10.74
N ALA A 61 -3.88 -1.92 10.96
CA ALA A 61 -4.76 -2.96 11.47
C ALA A 61 -5.84 -3.35 10.46
N ALA A 62 -6.28 -2.39 9.66
CA ALA A 62 -7.24 -2.59 8.59
C ALA A 62 -7.05 -1.52 7.50
N ALA A 63 -7.49 -1.82 6.29
CA ALA A 63 -7.53 -0.87 5.19
C ALA A 63 -8.80 -1.06 4.36
N ALA A 64 -9.27 0.01 3.72
CA ALA A 64 -10.44 -0.02 2.85
C ALA A 64 -10.29 0.99 1.71
N LEU A 65 -10.61 0.55 0.48
CA LEU A 65 -10.69 1.41 -0.70
C LEU A 65 -12.13 1.92 -0.86
N SER A 66 -12.29 3.21 -1.15
CA SER A 66 -13.60 3.79 -1.44
C SER A 66 -14.21 3.17 -2.72
N PRO A 67 -15.54 3.10 -2.84
CA PRO A 67 -16.19 2.50 -4.01
C PRO A 67 -15.87 3.18 -5.35
N ASP A 68 -15.54 4.47 -5.32
CA ASP A 68 -15.11 5.25 -6.48
C ASP A 68 -13.60 5.13 -6.75
N GLY A 69 -12.85 4.43 -5.90
CA GLY A 69 -11.41 4.26 -5.99
C GLY A 69 -10.57 5.49 -5.64
N SER A 70 -11.20 6.63 -5.32
CA SER A 70 -10.51 7.92 -5.12
C SER A 70 -9.74 8.02 -3.79
N ARG A 71 -10.07 7.18 -2.81
CA ARG A 71 -9.52 7.23 -1.45
C ARG A 71 -9.23 5.85 -0.92
N LEU A 72 -8.06 5.71 -0.30
CA LEU A 72 -7.72 4.55 0.51
C LEU A 72 -7.56 4.98 1.97
N VAL A 73 -8.32 4.34 2.86
CA VAL A 73 -8.24 4.59 4.30
C VAL A 73 -7.46 3.46 4.96
N VAL A 74 -6.51 3.81 5.81
CA VAL A 74 -5.75 2.85 6.62
C VAL A 74 -5.95 3.18 8.10
N PHE A 75 -6.47 2.19 8.83
CA PHE A 75 -6.69 2.25 10.27
C PHE A 75 -5.49 1.68 10.99
N GLY A 76 -4.90 2.46 11.89
CA GLY A 76 -3.78 2.04 12.72
C GLY A 76 -4.24 1.41 14.05
N ARG A 77 -3.41 0.53 14.61
CA ARG A 77 -3.67 -0.14 15.91
C ARG A 77 -3.82 0.82 17.10
N ALA A 78 -3.20 2.01 17.02
CA ALA A 78 -3.20 3.02 18.11
C ALA A 78 -4.24 4.14 17.89
N ALA A 79 -5.41 3.81 17.33
CA ALA A 79 -6.47 4.76 16.99
C ALA A 79 -6.06 5.88 16.00
N ALA A 80 -4.96 5.69 15.27
CA ALA A 80 -4.56 6.56 14.18
C ALA A 80 -5.30 6.19 12.88
N VAL A 81 -5.60 7.18 12.05
CA VAL A 81 -6.20 6.95 10.71
C VAL A 81 -5.43 7.77 9.69
N ALA A 82 -5.09 7.15 8.56
CA ALA A 82 -4.57 7.86 7.40
C ALA A 82 -5.53 7.70 6.22
N VAL A 83 -5.68 8.78 5.46
CA VAL A 83 -6.45 8.81 4.22
C VAL A 83 -5.50 9.19 3.10
N TYR A 84 -5.41 8.34 2.09
CA TYR A 84 -4.62 8.54 0.90
C TYR A 84 -5.54 8.89 -0.26
N LEU A 85 -5.27 10.01 -0.91
CA LEU A 85 -5.88 10.34 -2.20
C LEU A 85 -5.16 9.54 -3.29
N THR A 86 -5.91 8.81 -4.11
CA THR A 86 -5.33 7.92 -5.12
C THR A 86 -5.13 8.62 -6.46
N ASP A 87 -5.80 9.72 -6.72
CA ASP A 87 -5.72 10.53 -7.94
C ASP A 87 -4.47 11.42 -8.03
N SER A 88 -3.70 11.53 -6.94
CA SER A 88 -2.60 12.51 -6.80
C SER A 88 -1.29 12.10 -7.50
N LEU A 89 -1.21 10.91 -8.09
CA LEU A 89 0.05 10.29 -8.51
C LEU A 89 -0.09 9.74 -9.94
N ARG A 90 -0.09 10.65 -10.92
CA ARG A 90 0.02 10.29 -12.35
C ARG A 90 1.49 10.30 -12.76
N CYS A 91 1.93 9.23 -13.42
CA CYS A 91 3.10 9.26 -14.29
C CYS A 91 2.78 10.06 -15.55
#